data_AF-A0A1H7UI88-F1
#
_entry.id   AF-A0A1H7UI88-F1
#
_cell.length_a   1.000
_cell.length_b   1.000
_cell.length_c   1.000
_cell.angle_alpha   90.00
_cell.angle_beta   90.00
_cell.angle_gamma   90.00
#
_symmetry.space_group_name_H-M   'P 1'
#
loop_
_entity.id
_entity.type
_entity.pdbx_description
1 polymer ?
#
loop_
_entity_poly.entity_id
_entity_poly.type
_entity_poly.pdbx_seq_one_letter_code
_entity_poly.pdbx_strand_id
1 'polypeptide(L)' 'MGISMWQLVLIVVVVVLLFGTKKLRTLGSDLGESVKGFKKAMSDEQTEENQVSKKSDQE' A
#
# COMPACT_ATOMS: atom_id res chain seq x y z
N MET A 1 -20.68 0.13 18.88
CA MET A 1 -19.32 -0.13 19.39
C MET A 1 -18.44 -0.48 18.19
N GLY A 2 -17.91 0.53 17.51
CA GLY A 2 -17.11 0.33 16.30
C GLY A 2 -15.69 -0.15 16.65
N ILE A 3 -15.01 -0.73 15.65
CA ILE A 3 -13.58 -1.01 15.74
C ILE A 3 -12.87 0.34 15.88
N SER A 4 -12.40 0.66 17.08
CA SER A 4 -11.56 1.84 17.29
C SER A 4 -10.12 1.49 16.95
N MET A 5 -9.40 2.51 16.50
CA MET A 5 -8.00 2.40 16.09
C MET A 5 -7.12 1.84 17.22
N TRP A 6 -7.50 2.06 18.47
CA TRP A 6 -6.80 1.54 19.64
C TRP A 6 -6.88 0.01 19.77
N GLN A 7 -8.00 -0.62 19.41
CA GLN A 7 -8.11 -2.09 19.45
C GLN A 7 -7.26 -2.73 18.35
N LEU A 8 -7.19 -2.12 17.17
CA LEU A 8 -6.35 -2.63 16.07
C LEU A 8 -4.87 -2.62 16.44
N VAL A 9 -4.37 -1.54 17.06
CA VAL A 9 -2.98 -1.47 17.53
C VAL A 9 -2.68 -2.56 18.56
N LEU A 10 -3.57 -2.78 19.52
CA LEU A 10 -3.38 -3.80 20.55
C LEU A 10 -3.32 -5.22 19.95
N ILE A 11 -4.18 -5.51 18.97
CA ILE A 11 -4.17 -6.79 18.23
C ILE A 11 -2.86 -6.95 17.46
N VAL A 12 -2.41 -5.91 16.76
CA VAL A 12 -1.15 -5.94 16.00
C VAL A 12 0.04 -6.20 16.92
N VAL A 13 0.08 -5.59 18.10
CA VAL A 13 1.15 -5.82 19.09
C VAL A 13 1.19 -7.29 19.51
N VAL A 14 0.03 -7.90 19.81
CA VAL A 14 -0.03 -9.32 20.17
C VAL A 14 0.45 -10.21 19.01
N VAL A 15 0.00 -9.94 17.79
CA VAL A 15 0.45 -10.69 16.59
C VAL A 15 1.97 -10.55 16.40
N VAL A 16 2.53 -9.36 16.59
CA VAL A 16 3.98 -9.11 16.50
C VAL A 16 4.76 -9.88 17.56
N LEU A 17 4.24 -9.99 18.79
CA LEU A 17 4.89 -10.75 19.85
C LEU A 17 4.84 -12.26 19.60
N LEU A 18 3.74 -12.79 19.06
CA LEU A 18 3.59 -14.23 18.76
C LEU A 18 4.45 -14.67 17.57
N PHE A 19 4.41 -13.91 16.48
CA PHE A 19 5.12 -14.27 15.25
C PHE A 19 6.56 -13.75 15.21
N GLY A 20 6.87 -12.76 16.05
CA GLY A 20 8.16 -12.07 16.06
C GLY A 20 8.32 -11.10 14.89
N THR A 21 9.08 -10.03 15.11
CA THR A 21 9.32 -8.99 14.09
C THR A 21 10.11 -9.50 12.88
N LYS A 22 10.94 -10.54 13.05
CA LYS A 22 11.75 -11.11 11.96
C LYS A 22 10.87 -11.74 10.86
N LYS A 23 9.89 -12.57 11.23
CA LYS A 23 8.99 -13.23 10.27
C LYS A 23 8.05 -12.25 9.59
N LEU A 24 7.50 -11.31 10.37
CA LEU A 24 6.66 -10.23 9.83
C LEU A 24 7.42 -9.31 8.89
N ARG A 25 8.70 -9.02 9.16
CA ARG A 25 9.53 -8.21 8.26
C ARG A 25 9.81 -8.93 6.94
N THR A 26 10.18 -10.21 6.96
CA THR A 26 10.44 -10.96 5.72
C THR A 26 9.17 -11.05 4.88
N LEU A 27 8.05 -11.48 5.45
CA LEU A 27 6.77 -11.56 4.73
C LEU A 27 6.26 -10.17 4.30
N GLY A 28 6.42 -9.16 5.14
CA GLY A 28 6.03 -7.79 4.84
C GLY A 28 6.88 -7.15 3.74
N SER A 29 8.17 -7.52 3.63
CA SER A 29 9.03 -7.10 2.52
C SER A 29 8.56 -7.70 1.20
N ASP A 30 8.32 -9.01 1.15
CA ASP A 30 7.90 -9.70 -0.08
C ASP A 30 6.51 -9.21 -0.57
N LEU A 31 5.57 -9.05 0.36
CA LEU A 31 4.25 -8.48 0.07
C LEU A 31 4.34 -6.99 -0.27
N GLY A 32 5.21 -6.26 0.42
CA GLY A 32 5.43 -4.83 0.22
C GLY A 32 6.02 -4.50 -1.14
N GLU A 33 6.97 -5.30 -1.62
CA GLU A 33 7.53 -5.17 -2.96
C GLU A 33 6.48 -5.43 -4.05
N SER A 34 5.65 -6.47 -3.87
CA SER A 34 4.53 -6.79 -4.77
C SER A 34 3.51 -5.66 -4.85
N VAL A 35 3.10 -5.10 -3.69
CA VAL A 35 2.15 -3.99 -3.62
C VAL A 35 2.77 -2.68 -4.14
N LYS A 36 4.09 -2.48 -3.97
CA LYS A 36 4.81 -1.30 -4.49
C LYS A 36 4.81 -1.29 -6.02
N GLY A 37 5.03 -2.45 -6.66
CA GLY A 37 4.91 -2.60 -8.11
C GLY A 37 3.50 -2.29 -8.61
N PHE A 38 2.48 -2.82 -7.93
CA PHE A 38 1.07 -2.56 -8.25
C PHE A 38 0.71 -1.07 -8.11
N LYS A 39 1.11 -0.42 -7.00
CA LYS A 39 0.88 1.02 -6.81
C LYS A 39 1.60 1.86 -7.87
N LYS A 40 2.81 1.46 -8.28
CA LYS A 40 3.57 2.17 -9.32
C LYS A 40 2.87 2.08 -10.67
N ALA A 41 2.46 0.88 -11.10
CA ALA A 41 1.72 0.70 -12.35
C ALA A 41 0.40 1.49 -12.37
N MET A 42 -0.35 1.43 -11.27
CA MET A 42 -1.62 2.16 -11.15
C MET A 42 -1.43 3.70 -11.11
N SER A 43 -0.32 4.19 -10.55
CA SER A 43 0.02 5.62 -10.61
C SER A 43 0.55 6.06 -11.98
N ASP A 44 1.24 5.18 -12.71
CA ASP A 44 1.75 5.47 -14.06
C ASP A 44 0.58 5.58 -15.05
N GLU A 45 -0.37 4.65 -14.98
CA GLU A 45 -1.60 4.66 -15.81
C GLU A 45 -2.45 5.92 -15.56
N GLN A 46 -2.62 6.33 -14.30
CA GLN A 46 -3.29 7.60 -13.96
C GLN A 46 -2.51 8.84 -14.42
N THR A 47 -1.17 8.76 -14.55
CA THR A 47 -0.35 9.87 -15.04
C THR A 47 -0.42 9.98 -16.56
N GLU A 48 -0.48 8.85 -17.27
CA GLU A 48 -0.65 8.81 -18.73
C GLU A 48 -2.04 9.29 -19.18
N GLU A 49 -3.11 8.94 -18.46
CA GLU A 49 -4.47 9.48 -18.73
C GLU A 49 -4.54 11.01 -18.57
N ASN A 50 -3.74 11.59 -17.66
CA ASN A 50 -3.70 13.04 -17.42
C ASN A 50 -2.85 13.81 -18.44
N GLN A 51 -1.98 13.12 -19.19
CA GLN A 51 -1.11 13.73 -20.22
C GLN A 51 -1.74 13.70 -21.62
N VAL A 52 -2.65 12.75 -21.89
CA VAL A 52 -3.40 12.68 -23.16
C VAL A 52 -4.47 13.78 -23.26
N SER A 53 -5.01 14.25 -22.13
CA SER A 53 -6.06 15.29 -22.14
C SER A 53 -5.55 16.74 -22.26
N LYS A 54 -4.23 16.97 -22.38
CA LYS A 54 -3.63 18.33 -22.47
C LYS A 54 -3.11 18.74 -23.85
N LYS A 55 -3.19 17.87 -24.86
CA LYS A 55 -2.67 18.16 -26.22
C LYS A 55 -3.73 18.57 -27.24
N SER A 56 -5.01 18.57 -26.89
CA SER A 56 -6.12 18.82 -27.84
C SER A 56 -6.65 20.27 -27.87
N ASP A 57 -6.08 21.18 -27.08
CA ASP A 57 -6.54 22.58 -26.96
C ASP A 57 -5.51 23.60 -27.48
N GLN A 58 -4.61 23.17 -28.38
CA GLN A 58 -3.71 24.09 -29.09
C GLN A 58 -3.68 23.76 -30.58
N GLU A 59 -4.80 23.97 -31.26
CA GLU A 59 -4.92 24.32 -32.69
C GLU A 59 -5.95 25.45 -32.86
#